data_AF-A0A524I0F3-F1
#
_entry.id   AF-A0A524I0F3-F1
#
_cell.length_a   1.000
_cell.length_b   1.000
_cell.length_c   1.000
_cell.angle_alpha   90.00
_cell.angle_beta   90.00
_cell.angle_gamma   90.00
#
_symmetry.space_group_name_H-M   'P 1'
#
loop_
_entity.id
_entity.type
_entity.pdbx_description
1 polymer ?
#
loop_
_entity_poly.entity_id
_entity_poly.type
_entity_poly.pdbx_seq_one_letter_code
_entity_poly.pdbx_strand_id
1 'polypeptide(L)'
;MKIAISIPDDVFKEVERMAREQKKSRSQIFVSAAREYVRRSETRRIIEKLDEVYDQPDSPDEMARRKAMGEYQRKRLKGKAR
;
A
#
# COMPACT_ATOMS: atom_id res chain seq x y z
N MET A 1 2.43 -19.56 18.11
CA MET A 1 3.51 -19.02 18.97
C MET A 1 2.90 -18.08 20.00
N LYS A 2 3.39 -18.07 21.25
CA LYS A 2 2.98 -17.12 22.29
C LYS A 2 4.20 -16.31 22.69
N ILE A 3 4.05 -15.00 22.78
CA ILE A 3 5.10 -14.07 23.21
C ILE A 3 4.50 -13.10 24.22
N ALA A 4 5.33 -12.60 25.14
CA ALA A 4 4.98 -11.49 26.01
C ALA A 4 5.66 -10.23 25.49
N ILE A 5 4.90 -9.13 25.36
CA ILE A 5 5.40 -7.84 24.91
C ILE A 5 5.00 -6.77 25.92
N SER A 6 5.88 -5.80 26.13
CA SER A 6 5.54 -4.59 26.89
C SER A 6 5.02 -3.54 25.92
N ILE A 7 3.89 -2.92 26.24
CA ILE A 7 3.29 -1.84 25.46
C ILE A 7 2.81 -0.73 26.41
N PRO A 8 2.69 0.52 25.93
CA PRO A 8 2.08 1.60 26.69
C PRO A 8 0.64 1.26 27.15
N ASP A 9 0.27 1.70 28.35
CA ASP A 9 -1.02 1.37 28.98
C ASP A 9 -2.22 1.99 28.24
N ASP A 10 -2.04 3.19 27.70
CA ASP A 10 -3.01 3.87 26.83
C ASP A 10 -3.33 3.02 25.58
N VAL A 11 -2.29 2.53 24.90
CA VAL A 11 -2.46 1.66 23.73
C VAL A 11 -3.17 0.36 24.10
N PHE A 12 -2.81 -0.25 25.24
CA PHE A 12 -3.47 -1.47 25.71
C PHE A 12 -4.97 -1.24 25.97
N LYS A 13 -5.33 -0.14 26.63
CA LYS A 13 -6.72 0.23 26.92
C LYS A 13 -7.55 0.45 25.66
N GLU A 14 -6.97 1.09 24.64
CA GLU A 14 -7.64 1.28 23.35
C GLU A 14 -7.89 -0.05 22.64
N VAL A 15 -6.90 -0.95 22.63
CA VAL A 15 -7.04 -2.29 22.03
C VAL A 15 -8.07 -3.12 22.79
N GLU A 16 -8.10 -3.05 24.13
CA GLU A 16 -9.13 -3.71 24.93
C GLU A 16 -10.54 -3.23 24.59
N ARG A 17 -10.73 -1.91 24.49
CA ARG A 17 -12.03 -1.33 24.11
C ARG A 17 -12.46 -1.83 22.73
N MET A 18 -11.57 -1.74 21.75
CA MET A 18 -11.82 -2.20 20.38
C MET A 18 -12.13 -3.71 20.31
N ALA A 19 -11.40 -4.52 21.07
CA ALA A 19 -11.62 -5.97 21.15
C ALA A 19 -13.03 -6.29 21.66
N ARG A 20 -13.50 -5.58 22.70
CA ARG A 20 -14.86 -5.72 23.25
C ARG A 20 -15.92 -5.30 22.23
N GLU A 21 -15.77 -4.14 21.60
CA GLU A 21 -16.70 -3.63 20.59
C GLU A 21 -16.84 -4.58 19.39
N GLN A 22 -15.72 -5.13 18.92
CA GLN A 22 -15.71 -6.05 17.78
C GLN A 22 -15.95 -7.52 18.15
N LYS A 23 -16.16 -7.83 19.44
CA LYS A 23 -16.30 -9.20 19.97
C LYS A 23 -15.15 -10.13 19.53
N LYS A 24 -13.92 -9.61 19.55
CA LYS A 24 -12.68 -10.32 19.19
C LYS A 24 -11.77 -10.43 20.40
N SER A 25 -10.86 -11.40 20.38
CA SER A 25 -9.79 -11.43 21.37
C SER A 25 -8.77 -10.32 21.11
N ARG A 26 -8.09 -9.87 22.17
CA ARG A 26 -6.96 -8.94 22.07
C ARG A 26 -5.88 -9.45 21.11
N SER A 27 -5.58 -10.75 21.16
CA SER A 27 -4.61 -11.37 20.26
C SER A 27 -5.04 -11.30 18.79
N GLN A 28 -6.34 -11.41 18.47
CA GLN A 28 -6.85 -11.24 17.11
C GLN A 28 -6.67 -9.81 16.60
N ILE A 29 -6.84 -8.80 17.47
CA ILE A 29 -6.59 -7.40 17.11
C ILE A 29 -5.10 -7.20 16.79
N PHE A 30 -4.20 -7.63 17.69
CA PHE A 30 -2.75 -7.51 17.46
C PHE A 30 -2.28 -8.27 16.22
N VAL A 31 -2.77 -9.49 15.97
CA VAL A 31 -2.43 -10.26 14.77
C VAL A 31 -2.90 -9.55 13.50
N SER A 32 -4.09 -8.96 13.53
CA SER A 32 -4.63 -8.20 12.40
C SER A 32 -3.77 -6.97 12.10
N ALA A 33 -3.44 -6.20 13.14
CA ALA A 33 -2.58 -5.02 13.03
C ALA A 33 -1.18 -5.38 12.51
N ALA A 34 -0.56 -6.43 13.05
CA ALA A 34 0.77 -6.87 12.62
C ALA A 34 0.77 -7.31 11.14
N ARG A 35 -0.24 -8.08 10.71
CA ARG A 35 -0.38 -8.48 9.30
C ARG A 35 -0.55 -7.28 8.38
N GLU A 36 -1.35 -6.31 8.78
CA GLU A 36 -1.54 -5.10 8.00
C GLU A 36 -0.27 -4.26 7.92
N TYR A 37 0.44 -4.09 9.03
CA TYR A 37 1.72 -3.38 9.06
C TYR A 37 2.76 -4.01 8.14
N VAL A 38 2.89 -5.34 8.17
CA VAL A 38 3.80 -6.07 7.27
C VAL A 38 3.40 -5.87 5.81
N ARG A 39 2.12 -6.03 5.47
CA ARG A 39 1.67 -5.80 4.08
C ARG A 39 1.95 -4.39 3.60
N ARG A 40 1.65 -3.38 4.42
CA ARG A 40 1.89 -1.96 4.10
C ARG A 40 3.39 -1.68 3.90
N SER A 41 4.26 -2.31 4.67
CA SER A 41 5.71 -2.13 4.52
C SER A 41 6.25 -2.77 3.24
N GLU A 42 5.74 -3.93 2.82
CA GLU A 42 6.09 -4.54 1.53
C GLU A 42 5.65 -3.65 0.37
N THR A 43 4.42 -3.11 0.40
CA THR A 43 3.95 -2.16 -0.63
C THR A 43 4.84 -0.93 -0.69
N ARG A 44 5.22 -0.38 0.47
CA ARG A 44 6.10 0.79 0.52
C ARG A 44 7.48 0.50 -0.08
N ARG A 45 8.08 -0.65 0.23
CA ARG A 45 9.38 -1.04 -0.38
C ARG A 45 9.30 -1.18 -1.89
N ILE A 46 8.18 -1.67 -2.42
CA ILE A 46 7.99 -1.76 -3.89
C ILE A 46 7.94 -0.37 -4.50
N ILE A 47 7.19 0.56 -3.89
CA ILE A 47 7.09 1.94 -4.35
C ILE A 47 8.48 2.61 -4.30
N GLU A 48 9.19 2.51 -3.19
CA GLU A 48 10.54 3.09 -3.04
C GLU A 48 11.52 2.58 -4.11
N LYS A 49 11.45 1.28 -4.46
CA LYS A 49 12.26 0.71 -5.55
C LYS A 49 11.84 1.21 -6.93
N LEU A 50 10.55 1.39 -7.15
CA LEU A 50 10.07 1.96 -8.42
C LEU A 50 10.53 3.41 -8.53
N ASP A 51 10.39 4.19 -7.46
CA ASP A 51 10.87 5.56 -7.40
C ASP A 51 12.37 5.60 -7.71
N GLU A 52 13.20 4.75 -7.10
CA GLU A 52 14.64 4.66 -7.40
C GLU A 52 14.94 4.40 -8.89
N VAL A 53 14.19 3.50 -9.53
CA VAL A 53 14.38 3.17 -10.96
C VAL A 53 13.92 4.32 -11.86
N TYR A 54 12.84 5.01 -11.49
CA TYR A 54 12.21 6.06 -12.30
C TYR A 54 12.56 7.48 -11.87
N ASP A 55 13.47 7.66 -10.92
CA ASP A 55 13.92 8.99 -10.46
C ASP A 55 14.70 9.75 -11.54
N GLN A 56 15.19 9.01 -12.55
CA GLN A 56 15.90 9.58 -13.69
C GLN A 56 14.93 9.96 -14.82
N PRO A 57 15.22 11.04 -15.57
CA PRO A 57 14.39 11.43 -16.69
C PRO A 57 14.35 10.33 -17.77
N ASP A 58 13.16 10.12 -18.34
CA ASP A 58 12.92 9.19 -19.45
C ASP A 58 13.99 9.37 -20.54
N SER A 59 14.55 8.25 -21.02
CA SER A 59 15.42 8.26 -22.19
C SER A 59 14.65 8.74 -23.45
N PRO A 60 15.34 9.22 -24.50
CA PRO A 60 14.68 9.64 -25.74
C PRO A 60 13.74 8.57 -26.35
N ASP A 61 14.12 7.30 -26.24
CA ASP A 61 13.30 6.17 -26.71
C ASP A 61 12.06 5.96 -25.82
N GLU A 62 12.19 6.10 -24.50
CA GLU A 62 11.06 6.03 -23.57
C GLU A 62 10.08 7.20 -23.78
N MET A 63 10.59 8.41 -23.99
CA MET A 63 9.77 9.58 -24.33
C MET A 63 8.99 9.35 -25.64
N ALA A 64 9.64 8.81 -26.67
CA ALA A 64 9.00 8.50 -27.94
C ALA A 64 7.88 7.45 -27.77
N ARG A 65 8.14 6.38 -27.01
CA ARG A 65 7.15 5.34 -26.69
C ARG A 65 5.97 5.91 -25.90
N ARG A 66 6.24 6.75 -24.89
CA ARG A 66 5.20 7.38 -24.06
C ARG A 66 4.30 8.29 -24.87
N LYS A 67 4.87 9.09 -25.77
CA LYS A 67 4.13 9.95 -26.71
C LYS A 67 3.24 9.12 -27.64
N ALA A 68 3.79 8.06 -28.24
CA ALA A 68 3.04 7.15 -29.11
C ALA A 68 1.87 6.47 -28.37
N MET A 69 2.09 6.04 -27.11
CA MET A 69 1.05 5.47 -26.27
C MET A 69 -0.07 6.47 -25.97
N GLY A 70 0.27 7.72 -25.62
CA GLY A 70 -0.70 8.78 -25.37
C GLY A 70 -1.53 9.16 -26.62
N GLU A 71 -0.92 9.10 -27.81
CA GLU A 71 -1.63 9.29 -29.08
C GLU A 71 -2.58 8.13 -29.40
N TYR A 72 -2.16 6.89 -29.16
CA TYR A 72 -3.00 5.70 -29.31
C TYR A 72 -4.23 5.76 -28.37
N GLN A 73 -4.01 6.07 -27.09
CA GLN A 73 -5.09 6.17 -26.10
C GLN A 73 -6.09 7.28 -26.44
N ARG A 74 -5.62 8.44 -26.90
CA ARG A 74 -6.48 9.55 -27.36
C ARG A 74 -7.35 9.16 -28.55
N LYS A 75 -6.78 8.47 -29.55
CA LYS A 75 -7.54 7.97 -30.70
C LYS A 75 -8.61 6.96 -30.27
N ARG A 76 -8.28 6.06 -29.34
CA ARG A 76 -9.22 5.06 -28.81
C ARG A 76 -10.39 5.69 -28.04
N LEU A 77 -10.14 6.73 -27.25
CA LEU A 77 -11.19 7.44 -26.51
C LEU A 77 -12.11 8.24 -27.45
N LYS A 78 -11.56 8.89 -28.48
CA LYS A 78 -12.35 9.59 -29.50
C LYS A 78 -13.19 8.65 -30.36
N GLY A 79 -12.73 7.42 -30.59
CA GLY A 79 -13.48 6.38 -31.31
C GLY A 79 -14.62 5.75 -30.49
N LYS A 80 -14.62 5.90 -29.16
CA LYS A 80 -15.66 5.38 -28.25
C LYS A 80 -16.79 6.38 -27.96
N ALA A 81 -16.65 7.62 -28.45
CA ALA A 81 -17.61 8.72 -28.25
C ALA A 81 -18.54 8.92 -29.47
N ARG A 82 -18.69 7.91 -30.33
CA ARG A 82 -19.66 7.87 -31.45
C ARG A 82 -20.62 6.71 -31.26
#